data_AF-N9HJR8-F1
#
_entry.id   AF-N9HJR8-F1
#
_cell.length_a   1.000
_cell.length_b   1.000
_cell.length_c   1.000
_cell.angle_alpha   90.00
_cell.angle_beta   90.00
_cell.angle_gamma   90.00
#
_symmetry.space_group_name_H-M   'P 1'
#
loop_
_entity.id
_entity.type
_entity.pdbx_description
1 polymer ?
#
loop_
_entity_poly.entity_id
_entity_poly.type
_entity_poly.pdbx_seq_one_letter_code
_entity_poly.pdbx_strand_id
1 'polypeptide(L)'
;MIDEDDFDFDQPVTRIKQNAASQKQLGSQILKDAKAYLEGISADEHTLLIKTLSGLAEQDAYFQVLADQLDQPIGAKFANDALNLMHFWPTIHQFEDVEQFNLLDMINSEYFQTEMLKAFDALEIDEEIKAKRRQVLLESLKMYKLGFYSGCIPNVYAQLEGILTDILIKTGFLKQNGTKFVDVYKIVPGLKGNEIKSLWHKFKIAIELNPYFAELAAYKMDSSSNVTMTRHNMLHGTDVDNFNQARSFILFIWLFSAVSFMSTLRA
;
A
#
# COMPACT_ATOMS: atom_id res chain seq x y z
N MET A 1 1.73 26.74 37.17
CA MET A 1 0.31 26.69 36.80
C MET A 1 0.23 27.24 35.39
N ILE A 2 0.15 26.32 34.43
CA ILE A 2 -0.22 26.60 33.04
C ILE A 2 -1.35 25.61 32.79
N ASP A 3 -2.48 26.16 32.37
CA ASP A 3 -3.81 25.56 32.40
C ASP A 3 -3.85 24.19 31.70
N GLU A 4 -4.34 23.19 32.43
CA GLU A 4 -4.80 21.92 31.87
C GLU A 4 -6.09 22.24 31.09
N ASP A 5 -5.98 22.37 29.77
CA ASP A 5 -7.14 22.44 28.89
C ASP A 5 -8.00 21.18 29.12
N ASP A 6 -9.16 21.41 29.74
CA ASP A 6 -10.27 20.48 29.96
C ASP A 6 -10.69 19.82 28.63
N PHE A 7 -10.03 18.73 28.27
CA PHE A 7 -10.46 17.86 27.20
C PHE A 7 -11.47 16.87 27.78
N ASP A 8 -12.76 17.15 27.58
CA ASP A 8 -13.86 16.30 28.04
C ASP A 8 -13.81 14.91 27.37
N PHE A 9 -13.45 13.89 28.16
CA PHE A 9 -13.21 12.53 27.69
C PHE A 9 -14.50 11.75 27.36
N ASP A 10 -15.67 12.24 27.80
CA ASP A 10 -16.94 11.50 27.79
C ASP A 10 -17.84 11.76 26.58
N GLN A 11 -17.36 12.47 25.54
CA GLN A 11 -18.18 12.65 24.34
C GLN A 11 -18.43 11.34 23.58
N PRO A 12 -19.69 11.08 23.14
CA PRO A 12 -20.06 9.87 22.44
C PRO A 12 -19.34 9.72 21.10
N VAL A 13 -19.02 8.47 20.74
CA VAL A 13 -18.40 8.10 19.47
C VAL A 13 -19.26 8.63 18.31
N THR A 14 -18.72 9.60 17.57
CA THR A 14 -19.43 10.20 16.45
C THR A 14 -19.21 9.35 15.20
N ARG A 15 -20.20 8.51 14.86
CA ARG A 15 -20.17 7.72 13.61
C ARG A 15 -20.42 8.65 12.41
N ILE A 16 -19.47 8.71 11.49
CA ILE A 16 -19.52 9.57 10.29
C ILE A 16 -20.49 8.96 9.27
N LYS A 17 -21.26 9.82 8.58
CA LYS A 17 -22.10 9.41 7.44
C LYS A 17 -21.19 9.04 6.26
N GLN A 18 -21.28 7.79 5.81
CA GLN A 18 -20.60 7.34 4.59
C GLN A 18 -21.07 8.18 3.39
N ASN A 19 -20.14 8.89 2.73
CA ASN A 19 -20.43 9.65 1.51
C ASN A 19 -20.69 8.68 0.35
N ALA A 20 -21.98 8.39 0.11
CA ALA A 20 -22.43 7.36 -0.83
C ALA A 20 -22.46 7.79 -2.32
N ALA A 21 -22.03 9.00 -2.66
CA ALA A 21 -22.23 9.52 -4.03
C ALA A 21 -21.07 10.43 -4.47
N SER A 22 -20.05 9.88 -5.14
CA SER A 22 -19.27 10.54 -6.22
C SER A 22 -17.91 9.86 -6.47
N GLN A 23 -17.87 8.61 -6.93
CA GLN A 23 -16.58 7.91 -7.05
C GLN A 23 -16.43 7.10 -8.34
N LYS A 24 -16.31 7.78 -9.49
CA LYS A 24 -15.59 7.23 -10.66
C LYS A 24 -14.11 7.53 -10.47
N GLN A 25 -13.39 6.56 -9.92
CA GLN A 25 -12.11 6.75 -9.26
C GLN A 25 -11.01 5.95 -9.98
N LEU A 26 -9.87 6.58 -10.26
CA LEU A 26 -8.71 5.98 -10.94
C LEU A 26 -8.37 4.57 -10.43
N GLY A 27 -8.29 4.38 -9.11
CA GLY A 27 -8.10 3.07 -8.49
C GLY A 27 -9.19 2.03 -8.83
N SER A 28 -10.47 2.41 -8.82
CA SER A 28 -11.56 1.49 -9.22
C SER A 28 -11.48 1.07 -10.68
N GLN A 29 -10.98 1.95 -11.56
CA GLN A 29 -10.79 1.66 -12.97
C GLN A 29 -9.59 0.74 -13.19
N ILE A 30 -8.45 0.99 -12.53
CA ILE A 30 -7.27 0.12 -12.54
C ILE A 30 -7.65 -1.32 -12.17
N LEU A 31 -8.40 -1.52 -11.09
CA LEU A 31 -8.83 -2.86 -10.67
C LEU A 31 -9.81 -3.50 -11.64
N LYS A 32 -10.69 -2.70 -12.23
CA LYS A 32 -11.67 -3.18 -13.20
C LYS A 32 -10.96 -3.67 -14.47
N ASP A 33 -10.00 -2.90 -14.96
CA ASP A 33 -9.23 -3.24 -16.15
C ASP A 33 -8.31 -4.44 -15.90
N ALA A 34 -7.64 -4.46 -14.74
CA ALA A 34 -6.83 -5.60 -14.30
C ALA A 34 -7.66 -6.89 -14.14
N LYS A 35 -8.87 -6.78 -13.59
CA LYS A 35 -9.80 -7.92 -13.49
C LYS A 35 -10.28 -8.38 -14.87
N ALA A 36 -10.66 -7.45 -15.74
CA ALA A 36 -11.09 -7.79 -17.09
C ALA A 36 -9.97 -8.45 -17.91
N TYR A 37 -8.72 -7.98 -17.73
CA TYR A 37 -7.55 -8.61 -18.30
C TYR A 37 -7.39 -10.04 -17.76
N LEU A 38 -7.36 -10.22 -16.43
CA LEU A 38 -7.23 -11.53 -15.78
C LEU A 38 -8.33 -12.52 -16.22
N GLU A 39 -9.56 -12.07 -16.44
CA GLU A 39 -10.66 -12.90 -16.95
C GLU A 39 -10.50 -13.26 -18.45
N GLY A 40 -9.72 -12.48 -19.20
CA GLY A 40 -9.50 -12.64 -20.64
C GLY A 40 -8.13 -13.18 -21.05
N ILE A 41 -7.21 -13.42 -20.11
CA ILE A 41 -5.88 -13.96 -20.43
C ILE A 41 -5.98 -15.39 -20.95
N SER A 42 -5.00 -15.78 -21.77
CA SER A 42 -4.89 -17.16 -22.23
C SER A 42 -4.53 -18.11 -21.09
N ALA A 43 -4.93 -19.38 -21.19
CA ALA A 43 -4.58 -20.39 -20.19
C ALA A 43 -3.07 -20.60 -20.04
N ASP A 44 -2.33 -20.50 -21.14
CA ASP A 44 -0.86 -20.62 -21.14
C ASP A 44 -0.21 -19.44 -20.41
N GLU A 45 -0.71 -18.22 -20.65
CA GLU A 45 -0.22 -17.03 -19.95
C GLU A 45 -0.58 -17.03 -18.46
N HIS A 46 -1.80 -17.44 -18.10
CA HIS A 46 -2.18 -17.60 -16.69
C HIS A 46 -1.29 -18.63 -16.00
N THR A 47 -1.03 -19.78 -16.65
CA THR A 47 -0.12 -20.80 -16.13
C THR A 47 1.29 -20.24 -15.93
N LEU A 48 1.77 -19.41 -16.86
CA LEU A 48 3.07 -18.74 -16.75
C LEU A 48 3.11 -17.76 -15.58
N LEU A 49 2.06 -16.95 -15.40
CA LEU A 49 1.91 -16.03 -14.26
C LEU A 49 2.01 -16.78 -12.94
N ILE A 50 1.21 -17.85 -12.76
CA ILE A 50 1.20 -18.63 -11.52
C ILE A 50 2.56 -19.28 -11.27
N LYS A 51 3.19 -19.88 -12.30
CA LYS A 51 4.54 -20.45 -12.18
C LYS A 51 5.59 -19.41 -11.81
N THR A 52 5.52 -18.22 -12.41
CA THR A 52 6.45 -17.12 -12.13
C THR A 52 6.35 -16.71 -10.66
N LEU A 53 5.14 -16.54 -10.14
CA LEU A 53 4.91 -16.17 -8.75
C LEU A 53 5.32 -17.28 -7.78
N SER A 54 4.93 -18.53 -8.02
CA SER A 54 5.33 -19.64 -7.17
C SER A 54 6.86 -19.87 -7.15
N GLY A 55 7.56 -19.63 -8.26
CA GLY A 55 9.02 -19.66 -8.29
C GLY A 55 9.67 -18.56 -7.43
N LEU A 56 9.07 -17.37 -7.38
CA LEU A 56 9.55 -16.27 -6.55
C LEU A 56 9.24 -16.47 -5.05
N ALA A 57 8.38 -17.43 -4.69
CA ALA A 57 8.04 -17.72 -3.30
C ALA A 57 9.25 -18.21 -2.47
N GLU A 58 10.30 -18.74 -3.13
CA GLU A 58 11.56 -19.09 -2.48
C GLU A 58 12.31 -17.86 -1.94
N GLN A 59 12.12 -16.68 -2.57
CA GLN A 59 12.74 -15.43 -2.13
C GLN A 59 11.86 -14.67 -1.13
N ASP A 60 10.54 -14.80 -1.25
CA ASP A 60 9.57 -14.20 -0.34
C ASP A 60 8.23 -14.94 -0.39
N ALA A 61 7.81 -15.52 0.74
CA ALA A 61 6.58 -16.31 0.83
C ALA A 61 5.31 -15.54 0.41
N TYR A 62 5.35 -14.20 0.39
CA TYR A 62 4.22 -13.41 -0.07
C TYR A 62 3.89 -13.61 -1.56
N PHE A 63 4.85 -14.04 -2.39
CA PHE A 63 4.54 -14.37 -3.78
C PHE A 63 3.59 -15.58 -3.91
N GLN A 64 3.65 -16.54 -2.97
CA GLN A 64 2.67 -17.62 -2.95
C GLN A 64 1.27 -17.10 -2.64
N VAL A 65 1.16 -16.11 -1.74
CA VAL A 65 -0.14 -15.45 -1.48
C VAL A 65 -0.67 -14.80 -2.75
N LEU A 66 0.18 -14.10 -3.52
CA LEU A 66 -0.24 -13.51 -4.80
C LEU A 66 -0.67 -14.58 -5.82
N ALA A 67 0.06 -15.69 -5.92
CA ALA A 67 -0.28 -16.81 -6.78
C ALA A 67 -1.65 -17.39 -6.41
N ASP A 68 -1.86 -17.72 -5.13
CA ASP A 68 -3.12 -18.27 -4.63
C ASP A 68 -4.30 -17.30 -4.84
N GLN A 69 -4.04 -15.99 -4.73
CA GLN A 69 -5.06 -14.98 -5.00
C GLN A 69 -5.45 -14.94 -6.48
N LEU A 70 -4.49 -15.09 -7.39
CA LEU A 70 -4.71 -15.02 -8.85
C LEU A 70 -5.14 -16.35 -9.47
N ASP A 71 -5.01 -17.45 -8.74
CA ASP A 71 -5.49 -18.80 -9.11
C ASP A 71 -6.87 -19.13 -8.51
N GLN A 72 -7.75 -18.14 -8.44
CA GLN A 72 -9.12 -18.32 -7.97
C GLN A 72 -10.10 -18.58 -9.13
N PRO A 73 -11.23 -19.27 -8.87
CA PRO A 73 -12.27 -19.46 -9.87
C PRO A 73 -12.81 -18.15 -10.44
N ILE A 74 -13.26 -18.19 -11.69
CA ILE A 74 -13.90 -17.04 -12.36
C ILE A 74 -15.06 -16.51 -11.51
N GLY A 75 -15.10 -15.19 -11.35
CA GLY A 75 -16.12 -14.50 -10.55
C GLY A 75 -15.80 -14.39 -9.05
N ALA A 76 -14.70 -14.97 -8.58
CA ALA A 76 -14.22 -14.78 -7.22
C ALA A 76 -13.79 -13.32 -6.95
N LYS A 77 -13.66 -12.99 -5.66
CA LYS A 77 -13.14 -11.70 -5.22
C LYS A 77 -11.63 -11.80 -5.02
N PHE A 78 -10.89 -11.10 -5.87
CA PHE A 78 -9.44 -11.02 -5.81
C PHE A 78 -8.98 -9.99 -4.78
N ALA A 79 -7.85 -10.25 -4.12
CA ALA A 79 -7.17 -9.24 -3.32
C ALA A 79 -6.68 -8.07 -4.19
N ASN A 80 -6.75 -6.85 -3.65
CA ASN A 80 -6.48 -5.66 -4.44
C ASN A 80 -5.02 -5.50 -4.83
N ASP A 81 -4.08 -5.92 -3.99
CA ASP A 81 -2.66 -5.93 -4.33
C ASP A 81 -2.33 -6.95 -5.44
N ALA A 82 -3.00 -8.11 -5.45
CA ALA A 82 -2.92 -9.05 -6.56
C ALA A 82 -3.47 -8.47 -7.87
N LEU A 83 -4.60 -7.75 -7.83
CA LEU A 83 -5.12 -7.03 -9.01
C LEU A 83 -4.20 -5.89 -9.45
N ASN A 84 -3.55 -5.19 -8.53
CA ASN A 84 -2.60 -4.14 -8.88
C ASN A 84 -1.35 -4.71 -9.56
N LEU A 85 -0.90 -5.93 -9.22
CA LEU A 85 0.12 -6.63 -10.00
C LEU A 85 -0.37 -6.87 -11.44
N MET A 86 -1.62 -7.30 -11.61
CA MET A 86 -2.22 -7.54 -12.93
C MET A 86 -2.37 -6.30 -13.80
N HIS A 87 -2.35 -5.10 -13.21
CA HIS A 87 -2.27 -3.85 -13.98
C HIS A 87 -0.96 -3.76 -14.78
N PHE A 88 0.12 -4.33 -14.27
CA PHE A 88 1.44 -4.25 -14.90
C PHE A 88 1.86 -5.54 -15.61
N TRP A 89 1.25 -6.67 -15.29
CA TRP A 89 1.55 -7.96 -15.95
C TRP A 89 1.54 -7.90 -17.50
N PRO A 90 0.63 -7.16 -18.18
CA PRO A 90 0.64 -7.06 -19.64
C PRO A 90 1.95 -6.55 -20.25
N THR A 91 2.86 -5.95 -19.44
CA THR A 91 4.22 -5.58 -19.89
C THR A 91 5.04 -6.77 -20.39
N ILE A 92 4.67 -8.01 -20.03
CA ILE A 92 5.29 -9.22 -20.57
C ILE A 92 5.21 -9.29 -22.11
N HIS A 93 4.16 -8.71 -22.72
CA HIS A 93 3.99 -8.68 -24.18
C HIS A 93 4.96 -7.72 -24.89
N GLN A 94 5.75 -6.95 -24.15
CA GLN A 94 6.84 -6.13 -24.72
C GLN A 94 8.10 -6.94 -25.00
N PHE A 95 8.17 -8.19 -24.53
CA PHE A 95 9.29 -9.09 -24.72
C PHE A 95 8.96 -10.09 -25.83
N GLU A 96 9.78 -10.12 -26.88
CA GLU A 96 9.68 -11.14 -27.93
C GLU A 96 10.08 -12.53 -27.40
N ASP A 97 11.04 -12.55 -26.48
CA ASP A 97 11.52 -13.74 -25.78
C ASP A 97 11.10 -13.69 -24.30
N VAL A 98 10.11 -14.50 -23.96
CA VAL A 98 9.55 -14.59 -22.60
C VAL A 98 10.59 -15.10 -21.60
N GLU A 99 11.63 -15.82 -22.02
CA GLU A 99 12.69 -16.26 -21.11
C GLU A 99 13.54 -15.09 -20.57
N GLN A 100 13.51 -13.94 -21.26
CA GLN A 100 14.18 -12.71 -20.84
C GLN A 100 13.31 -11.85 -19.90
N PHE A 101 12.03 -12.20 -19.74
CA PHE A 101 11.14 -11.48 -18.85
C PHE A 101 11.48 -11.80 -17.40
N ASN A 102 11.81 -10.76 -16.64
CA ASN A 102 11.93 -10.83 -15.19
C ASN A 102 10.88 -9.92 -14.55
N LEU A 103 9.92 -10.53 -13.87
CA LEU A 103 8.86 -9.80 -13.18
C LEU A 103 9.41 -8.75 -12.22
N LEU A 104 10.51 -9.05 -11.50
CA LEU A 104 11.07 -8.12 -10.53
C LEU A 104 11.61 -6.84 -11.18
N ASP A 105 12.09 -6.92 -12.43
CA ASP A 105 12.63 -5.75 -13.14
C ASP A 105 11.55 -4.75 -13.57
N MET A 106 10.27 -5.13 -13.48
CA MET A 106 9.13 -4.26 -13.76
C MET A 106 9.16 -2.94 -12.98
N ILE A 107 9.66 -2.91 -11.74
CA ILE A 107 9.78 -1.67 -10.94
C ILE A 107 10.74 -0.66 -11.59
N ASN A 108 11.72 -1.15 -12.36
CA ASN A 108 12.66 -0.31 -13.10
C ASN A 108 12.10 0.21 -14.43
N SER A 109 10.94 -0.30 -14.87
CA SER A 109 10.31 0.15 -16.10
C SER A 109 9.80 1.59 -16.01
N GLU A 110 9.86 2.33 -17.11
CA GLU A 110 9.29 3.67 -17.22
C GLU A 110 7.78 3.65 -16.96
N TYR A 111 7.10 2.59 -17.42
CA TYR A 111 5.66 2.42 -17.25
C TYR A 111 5.27 2.36 -15.77
N PHE A 112 5.89 1.47 -14.98
CA PHE A 112 5.59 1.35 -13.55
C PHE A 112 5.84 2.67 -12.81
N GLN A 113 6.99 3.30 -13.02
CA GLN A 113 7.36 4.54 -12.34
C GLN A 113 6.43 5.68 -12.70
N THR A 114 6.05 5.78 -13.97
CA THR A 114 5.11 6.80 -14.45
C THR A 114 3.73 6.64 -13.82
N GLU A 115 3.18 5.43 -13.81
CA GLU A 115 1.85 5.19 -13.24
C GLU A 115 1.83 5.41 -11.72
N MET A 116 2.88 4.97 -11.01
CA MET A 116 3.00 5.21 -9.57
C MET A 116 3.12 6.69 -9.23
N LEU A 117 3.97 7.44 -9.96
CA LEU A 117 4.13 8.87 -9.72
C LEU A 117 2.87 9.66 -10.12
N LYS A 118 2.16 9.29 -11.19
CA LYS A 118 0.86 9.91 -11.53
C LYS A 118 -0.16 9.70 -10.41
N ALA A 119 -0.26 8.48 -9.88
CA ALA A 119 -1.15 8.19 -8.75
C ALA A 119 -0.77 9.02 -7.52
N PHE A 120 0.53 9.14 -7.23
CA PHE A 120 1.02 9.97 -6.13
C PHE A 120 0.73 11.46 -6.33
N ASP A 121 0.99 11.97 -7.54
CA ASP A 121 0.79 13.37 -7.91
C ASP A 121 -0.71 13.75 -7.89
N ALA A 122 -1.62 12.78 -7.95
CA ALA A 122 -3.06 12.99 -7.79
C ALA A 122 -3.55 13.03 -6.33
N LEU A 123 -2.72 12.74 -5.33
CA LEU A 123 -3.12 12.78 -3.92
C LEU A 123 -3.44 14.22 -3.47
N GLU A 124 -4.58 14.42 -2.81
CA GLU A 124 -4.90 15.69 -2.15
C GLU A 124 -4.29 15.72 -0.74
N ILE A 125 -3.04 16.16 -0.63
CA ILE A 125 -2.32 16.39 0.64
C ILE A 125 -1.62 17.77 0.61
N ASP A 126 -0.97 18.18 1.70
CA ASP A 126 -0.19 19.43 1.70
C ASP A 126 0.90 19.42 0.62
N GLU A 127 0.95 20.46 -0.23
CA GLU A 127 1.83 20.49 -1.41
C GLU A 127 3.33 20.55 -1.05
N GLU A 128 3.69 21.18 0.08
CA GLU A 128 5.09 21.21 0.52
C GLU A 128 5.54 19.82 0.98
N ILE A 129 4.70 19.13 1.75
CA ILE A 129 4.94 17.74 2.16
C ILE A 129 4.96 16.82 0.94
N LYS A 130 4.03 17.00 0.00
CA LYS A 130 3.93 16.20 -1.23
C LYS A 130 5.21 16.30 -2.06
N ALA A 131 5.76 17.49 -2.24
CA ALA A 131 7.03 17.69 -2.95
C ALA A 131 8.20 16.94 -2.28
N LYS A 132 8.28 16.98 -0.94
CA LYS A 132 9.30 16.24 -0.16
C LYS A 132 9.12 14.72 -0.28
N ARG A 133 7.89 14.22 -0.09
CA ARG A 133 7.54 12.80 -0.27
C ARG A 133 7.93 12.29 -1.66
N ARG A 134 7.65 13.09 -2.70
CA ARG A 134 7.99 12.75 -4.09
C ARG A 134 9.49 12.52 -4.28
N GLN A 135 10.34 13.34 -3.67
CA GLN A 135 11.80 13.16 -3.73
C GLN A 135 12.21 11.82 -3.11
N VAL A 136 11.65 11.50 -1.94
CA VAL A 136 11.96 10.25 -1.23
C VAL A 136 11.46 9.00 -2.00
N LEU A 137 10.34 9.11 -2.71
CA LEU A 137 9.85 8.07 -3.62
C LEU A 137 10.82 7.82 -4.79
N LEU A 138 11.34 8.90 -5.40
CA LEU A 138 12.34 8.79 -6.47
C LEU A 138 13.65 8.16 -5.96
N GLU A 139 14.09 8.52 -4.74
CA GLU A 139 15.24 7.89 -4.09
C GLU A 139 15.00 6.39 -3.84
N SER A 140 13.78 6.02 -3.45
CA SER A 140 13.40 4.62 -3.24
C SER A 140 13.50 3.82 -4.54
N LEU A 141 12.95 4.35 -5.64
CA LEU A 141 13.07 3.74 -6.98
C LEU A 141 14.54 3.61 -7.42
N LYS A 142 15.36 4.63 -7.13
CA LYS A 142 16.80 4.58 -7.42
C LYS A 142 17.53 3.51 -6.58
N MET A 143 17.19 3.37 -5.30
CA MET A 143 17.76 2.33 -4.44
C MET A 143 17.39 0.94 -4.94
N TYR A 144 16.14 0.73 -5.40
CA TYR A 144 15.73 -0.52 -6.04
C TYR A 144 16.59 -0.86 -7.25
N LYS A 145 16.76 0.11 -8.16
CA LYS A 145 17.56 -0.03 -9.37
C LYS A 145 19.04 -0.35 -9.11
N LEU A 146 19.60 0.20 -8.03
CA LEU A 146 21.00 0.01 -7.65
C LEU A 146 21.24 -1.24 -6.78
N GLY A 147 20.19 -1.99 -6.42
CA GLY A 147 20.30 -3.16 -5.54
C GLY A 147 20.50 -2.82 -4.05
N PHE A 148 20.22 -1.59 -3.63
CA PHE A 148 20.37 -1.14 -2.25
C PHE A 148 19.12 -1.46 -1.41
N TYR A 149 18.75 -2.74 -1.34
CA TYR A 149 17.50 -3.19 -0.74
C TYR A 149 17.40 -2.92 0.77
N SER A 150 18.51 -2.98 1.50
CA SER A 150 18.57 -2.63 2.93
C SER A 150 18.23 -1.16 3.22
N GLY A 151 18.40 -0.27 2.25
CA GLY A 151 17.91 1.11 2.31
C GLY A 151 16.52 1.27 1.69
N CYS A 152 16.25 0.56 0.60
CA CYS A 152 14.99 0.62 -0.13
C CYS A 152 13.81 0.20 0.75
N ILE A 153 13.92 -0.94 1.44
CA ILE A 153 12.82 -1.54 2.21
C ILE A 153 12.36 -0.63 3.35
N PRO A 154 13.24 -0.15 4.25
CA PRO A 154 12.82 0.80 5.29
C PRO A 154 12.21 2.08 4.72
N ASN A 155 12.75 2.58 3.61
CA ASN A 155 12.25 3.81 3.01
C ASN A 155 10.82 3.64 2.45
N VAL A 156 10.55 2.54 1.74
CA VAL A 156 9.21 2.26 1.20
C VAL A 156 8.20 2.04 2.33
N TYR A 157 8.56 1.32 3.40
CA TYR A 157 7.71 1.22 4.60
C TYR A 157 7.40 2.58 5.22
N ALA A 158 8.40 3.47 5.31
CA ALA A 158 8.20 4.82 5.82
C ALA A 158 7.28 5.65 4.92
N GLN A 159 7.33 5.47 3.60
CA GLN A 159 6.41 6.16 2.68
C GLN A 159 4.98 5.63 2.78
N LEU A 160 4.78 4.32 2.89
CA LEU A 160 3.47 3.71 3.12
C LEU A 160 2.79 4.31 4.36
N GLU A 161 3.49 4.32 5.50
CA GLU A 161 2.94 4.86 6.74
C GLU A 161 2.81 6.38 6.71
N GLY A 162 3.81 7.08 6.14
CA GLY A 162 3.85 8.53 6.07
C GLY A 162 2.73 9.12 5.21
N ILE A 163 2.56 8.60 3.99
CA ILE A 163 1.52 9.09 3.07
C ILE A 163 0.13 8.86 3.65
N LEU A 164 -0.14 7.70 4.26
CA LEU A 164 -1.41 7.46 4.95
C LEU A 164 -1.63 8.47 6.08
N THR A 165 -0.58 8.77 6.85
CA THR A 165 -0.65 9.78 7.92
C THR A 165 -1.03 11.15 7.35
N ASP A 166 -0.39 11.57 6.26
CA ASP A 166 -0.65 12.85 5.60
C ASP A 166 -2.11 12.96 5.13
N ILE A 167 -2.67 11.89 4.58
CA ILE A 167 -4.08 11.84 4.14
C ILE A 167 -5.04 11.87 5.31
N LEU A 168 -4.78 11.12 6.38
CA LEU A 168 -5.65 11.10 7.55
C LEU A 168 -5.65 12.45 8.27
N ILE A 169 -4.53 13.18 8.25
CA ILE A 169 -4.48 14.57 8.73
C ILE A 169 -5.34 15.47 7.84
N LYS A 170 -5.13 15.39 6.52
CA LYS A 170 -5.84 16.22 5.55
C LYS A 170 -7.36 16.03 5.60
N THR A 171 -7.81 14.80 5.81
CA THR A 171 -9.23 14.45 5.92
C THR A 171 -9.81 14.68 7.32
N GLY A 172 -8.99 15.15 8.28
CA GLY A 172 -9.43 15.52 9.63
C GLY A 172 -9.61 14.35 10.60
N PHE A 173 -9.21 13.13 10.22
CA PHE A 173 -9.28 11.95 11.08
C PHE A 173 -8.13 11.89 12.08
N LEU A 174 -6.97 12.46 11.74
CA LEU A 174 -5.84 12.63 12.65
C LEU A 174 -5.56 14.11 12.90
N LYS A 175 -5.19 14.41 14.14
CA LYS A 175 -4.63 15.72 14.53
C LYS A 175 -3.24 15.52 15.11
N GLN A 176 -2.29 16.32 14.64
CA GLN A 176 -0.97 16.38 15.27
C GLN A 176 -1.05 17.21 16.56
N ASN A 177 -0.54 16.64 17.67
CA ASN A 177 -0.41 17.30 18.96
C ASN A 177 1.03 17.11 19.46
N GLY A 178 1.88 18.11 19.21
CA GLY A 178 3.32 18.00 19.43
C GLY A 178 3.94 16.87 18.60
N THR A 179 4.53 15.89 19.27
CA THR A 179 5.15 14.71 18.64
C THR A 179 4.19 13.54 18.42
N LYS A 180 2.91 13.71 18.78
CA LYS A 180 1.91 12.65 18.76
C LYS A 180 0.84 12.90 17.70
N PHE A 181 0.24 11.83 17.21
CA PHE A 181 -0.99 11.88 16.42
C PHE A 181 -2.16 11.41 17.28
N VAL A 182 -3.27 12.13 17.21
CA VAL A 182 -4.49 11.85 17.97
C VAL A 182 -5.60 11.48 17.00
N ASP A 183 -6.27 10.36 17.26
CA ASP A 183 -7.50 9.96 16.59
C ASP A 183 -8.64 10.88 17.03
N VAL A 184 -9.09 11.72 16.10
CA VAL A 184 -10.08 12.78 16.35
C VAL A 184 -11.44 12.18 16.70
N TYR A 185 -11.78 11.02 16.12
CA TYR A 185 -13.09 10.41 16.24
C TYR A 185 -13.14 9.25 17.23
N LYS A 186 -12.00 8.94 17.88
CA LYS A 186 -11.86 7.81 18.83
C LYS A 186 -12.29 6.48 18.19
N ILE A 187 -12.01 6.31 16.90
CA ILE A 187 -12.34 5.10 16.13
C ILE A 187 -11.63 3.88 16.70
N VAL A 188 -10.38 4.04 17.10
CA VAL A 188 -9.61 2.94 17.71
C VAL A 188 -9.90 2.90 19.22
N PRO A 189 -10.55 1.84 19.72
CA PRO A 189 -10.90 1.75 21.14
C PRO A 189 -9.68 1.46 22.02
N GLY A 190 -9.71 1.96 23.26
CA GLY A 190 -8.74 1.61 24.31
C GLY A 190 -7.41 2.37 24.24
N LEU A 191 -7.28 3.40 23.39
CA LEU A 191 -6.08 4.21 23.31
C LEU A 191 -6.04 5.29 24.40
N LYS A 192 -4.98 5.29 25.23
CA LYS A 192 -4.75 6.37 26.21
C LYS A 192 -4.57 7.70 25.47
N GLY A 193 -5.44 8.67 25.75
CA GLY A 193 -5.43 9.98 25.09
C GLY A 193 -5.68 9.92 23.58
N ASN A 194 -6.26 8.82 23.08
CA ASN A 194 -6.48 8.56 21.65
C ASN A 194 -5.20 8.64 20.80
N GLU A 195 -4.05 8.35 21.40
CA GLU A 195 -2.74 8.45 20.75
C GLU A 195 -2.48 7.31 19.75
N ILE A 196 -2.18 7.69 18.51
CA ILE A 196 -1.92 6.79 17.38
C ILE A 196 -0.42 6.55 17.24
N LYS A 197 -0.02 5.30 17.46
CA LYS A 197 1.40 4.89 17.54
C LYS A 197 1.90 4.01 16.40
N SER A 198 1.01 3.41 15.61
CA SER A 198 1.38 2.37 14.65
C SER A 198 0.60 2.50 13.35
N LEU A 199 1.12 1.86 12.30
CA LEU A 199 0.44 1.75 11.01
C LEU A 199 -0.90 1.01 11.16
N TRP A 200 -0.98 0.00 12.04
CA TRP A 200 -2.25 -0.67 12.34
C TRP A 200 -3.37 0.29 12.78
N HIS A 201 -3.06 1.21 13.69
CA HIS A 201 -4.04 2.17 14.18
C HIS A 201 -4.54 3.07 13.05
N LYS A 202 -3.61 3.57 12.22
CA LYS A 202 -3.93 4.40 11.05
C LYS A 202 -4.76 3.63 10.03
N PHE A 203 -4.45 2.35 9.84
CA PHE A 203 -5.22 1.47 8.98
C PHE A 203 -6.67 1.29 9.45
N LYS A 204 -6.88 1.07 10.75
CA LYS A 204 -8.24 0.96 11.32
C LYS A 204 -9.08 2.21 11.05
N ILE A 205 -8.47 3.39 11.17
CA ILE A 205 -9.10 4.66 10.84
C ILE A 205 -9.36 4.76 9.33
N ALA A 206 -8.42 4.34 8.49
CA ALA A 206 -8.55 4.39 7.04
C ALA A 206 -9.74 3.55 6.51
N ILE A 207 -10.05 2.42 7.16
CA ILE A 207 -11.23 1.60 6.82
C ILE A 207 -12.54 2.41 6.97
N GLU A 208 -12.63 3.30 7.95
CA GLU A 208 -13.80 4.17 8.13
C GLU A 208 -13.88 5.26 7.06
N LEU A 209 -12.73 5.73 6.56
CA LEU A 209 -12.66 6.66 5.44
C LEU A 209 -13.13 5.99 4.13
N ASN A 210 -12.68 4.76 3.89
CA ASN A 210 -13.18 3.96 2.79
C ASN A 210 -13.03 2.44 3.08
N PRO A 211 -14.12 1.64 3.02
CA PRO A 211 -14.07 0.21 3.27
C PRO A 211 -13.07 -0.55 2.38
N TYR A 212 -12.73 -0.01 1.21
CA TYR A 212 -11.72 -0.58 0.33
C TYR A 212 -10.35 -0.74 1.01
N PHE A 213 -9.98 0.12 1.96
CA PHE A 213 -8.76 -0.09 2.73
C PHE A 213 -8.74 -1.46 3.40
N ALA A 214 -9.89 -2.01 3.82
CA ALA A 214 -9.98 -3.34 4.42
C ALA A 214 -9.49 -4.48 3.50
N GLU A 215 -9.25 -4.21 2.22
CA GLU A 215 -8.81 -5.16 1.20
C GLU A 215 -7.36 -4.96 0.76
N LEU A 216 -6.65 -3.97 1.31
CA LEU A 216 -5.24 -3.70 1.02
C LEU A 216 -4.34 -4.44 2.00
N ALA A 217 -3.65 -5.49 1.54
CA ALA A 217 -2.65 -6.19 2.35
C ALA A 217 -1.49 -5.26 2.79
N ALA A 218 -1.15 -4.28 1.94
CA ALA A 218 -0.23 -3.18 2.21
C ALA A 218 -0.47 -2.48 3.56
N TYR A 219 -1.70 -2.45 4.06
CA TYR A 219 -2.00 -1.81 5.33
C TYR A 219 -2.44 -2.79 6.42
N LYS A 220 -2.55 -4.08 6.09
CA LYS A 220 -2.70 -5.18 7.04
C LYS A 220 -1.37 -5.63 7.66
N MET A 221 -0.26 -4.95 7.34
CA MET A 221 1.10 -5.29 7.78
C MET A 221 1.24 -5.45 9.31
N ASP A 222 0.41 -4.76 10.08
CA ASP A 222 0.46 -4.83 11.55
C ASP A 222 -0.78 -5.54 12.14
N SER A 223 -1.58 -6.26 11.33
CA SER A 223 -2.88 -6.83 11.77
C SER A 223 -2.80 -8.25 12.34
N SER A 224 -1.64 -8.92 12.24
CA SER A 224 -1.37 -10.22 12.87
C SER A 224 0.00 -10.19 13.54
N SER A 225 0.16 -10.93 14.65
CA SER A 225 1.41 -10.96 15.43
C SER A 225 2.65 -11.30 14.60
N ASN A 226 2.48 -12.09 13.53
CA ASN A 226 3.57 -12.57 12.70
C ASN A 226 4.05 -11.53 11.68
N VAL A 227 3.14 -10.83 10.98
CA VAL A 227 3.53 -9.79 9.99
C VAL A 227 4.08 -8.55 10.69
N THR A 228 3.52 -8.21 11.87
CA THR A 228 4.08 -7.17 12.74
C THR A 228 5.51 -7.50 13.13
N MET A 229 5.82 -8.77 13.43
CA MET A 229 7.16 -9.20 13.80
C MET A 229 8.14 -9.13 12.63
N THR A 230 7.76 -9.56 11.42
CA THR A 230 8.64 -9.50 10.25
C THR A 230 8.98 -8.05 9.89
N ARG A 231 7.98 -7.15 9.80
CA ARG A 231 8.22 -5.72 9.54
C ARG A 231 9.09 -5.10 10.63
N HIS A 232 8.74 -5.35 11.90
CA HIS A 232 9.51 -4.86 13.04
C HIS A 232 10.96 -5.32 12.94
N ASN A 233 11.19 -6.61 12.71
CA ASN A 233 12.52 -7.17 12.62
C ASN A 233 13.33 -6.62 11.44
N MET A 234 12.71 -6.45 10.28
CA MET A 234 13.37 -5.79 9.13
C MET A 234 13.75 -4.35 9.46
N LEU A 235 12.82 -3.56 10.02
CA LEU A 235 13.08 -2.15 10.36
C LEU A 235 14.09 -1.98 11.50
N HIS A 236 14.22 -2.97 12.38
CA HIS A 236 15.23 -3.01 13.43
C HIS A 236 16.52 -3.77 13.04
N GLY A 237 16.61 -4.26 11.80
CA GLY A 237 17.78 -4.95 11.27
C GLY A 237 18.06 -6.33 11.88
N THR A 238 17.08 -6.95 12.55
CA THR A 238 17.19 -8.30 13.11
C THR A 238 16.80 -9.40 12.12
N ASP A 239 16.16 -9.04 11.00
CA ASP A 239 15.81 -9.96 9.90
C ASP A 239 16.47 -9.46 8.60
N VAL A 240 17.75 -9.84 8.43
CA VAL A 240 18.61 -9.39 7.32
C VAL A 240 18.35 -10.14 6.02
N ASP A 241 17.81 -11.36 6.09
CA ASP A 241 17.56 -12.22 4.93
C ASP A 241 16.46 -11.64 4.02
N ASN A 242 15.59 -10.81 4.59
CA ASN A 242 14.55 -10.11 3.85
C ASN A 242 15.03 -8.84 3.12
N PHE A 243 16.30 -8.43 3.24
CA PHE A 243 16.83 -7.29 2.47
C PHE A 243 17.20 -7.66 1.02
N ASN A 244 16.19 -8.02 0.25
CA ASN A 244 16.33 -8.52 -1.11
C ASN A 244 15.39 -7.82 -2.12
N GLN A 245 15.58 -8.14 -3.40
CA GLN A 245 14.81 -7.56 -4.51
C GLN A 245 13.31 -7.92 -4.41
N ALA A 246 13.02 -9.18 -4.09
CA ALA A 246 11.69 -9.74 -3.94
C ALA A 246 10.84 -8.99 -2.90
N ARG A 247 11.36 -8.81 -1.68
CA ARG A 247 10.69 -8.04 -0.62
C ARG A 247 10.47 -6.59 -1.03
N SER A 248 11.49 -5.97 -1.64
CA SER A 248 11.38 -4.59 -2.13
C SER A 248 10.31 -4.46 -3.21
N PHE A 249 10.21 -5.43 -4.12
CA PHE A 249 9.21 -5.49 -5.18
C PHE A 249 7.80 -5.52 -4.60
N ILE A 250 7.54 -6.44 -3.65
CA ILE A 250 6.25 -6.56 -2.97
C ILE A 250 5.85 -5.23 -2.33
N LEU A 251 6.81 -4.55 -1.68
CA LEU A 251 6.56 -3.25 -1.06
C LEU A 251 6.19 -2.16 -2.07
N PHE A 252 6.77 -2.17 -3.27
CA PHE A 252 6.37 -1.24 -4.33
C PHE A 252 4.98 -1.54 -4.89
N ILE A 253 4.62 -2.81 -5.06
CA ILE A 253 3.25 -3.19 -5.43
C ILE A 253 2.27 -2.68 -4.38
N TRP A 254 2.57 -2.92 -3.11
CA TRP A 254 1.76 -2.45 -1.98
C TRP A 254 1.64 -0.93 -1.94
N LEU A 255 2.74 -0.21 -2.14
CA LEU A 255 2.74 1.24 -2.21
C LEU A 255 1.89 1.75 -3.37
N PHE A 256 2.02 1.15 -4.56
CA PHE A 256 1.20 1.50 -5.70
C PHE A 256 -0.29 1.25 -5.40
N SER A 257 -0.66 0.08 -4.88
CA SER A 257 -2.05 -0.23 -4.51
C SER A 257 -2.63 0.80 -3.55
N ALA A 258 -1.84 1.16 -2.53
CA ALA A 258 -2.20 2.16 -1.55
C ALA A 258 -2.41 3.54 -2.18
N VAL A 259 -1.41 4.04 -2.92
CA VAL A 259 -1.41 5.39 -3.49
C VAL A 259 -2.44 5.54 -4.60
N SER A 260 -2.53 4.57 -5.52
CA SER A 260 -3.54 4.53 -6.58
C SER A 260 -4.94 4.58 -6.02
N PHE A 261 -5.17 3.92 -4.89
CA PHE A 261 -6.44 4.02 -4.21
C PHE A 261 -6.65 5.39 -3.55
N MET A 262 -5.69 5.83 -2.75
CA MET A 262 -5.76 7.09 -2.01
C MET A 262 -5.90 8.33 -2.91
N SER A 263 -5.34 8.29 -4.11
CA SER A 263 -5.43 9.35 -5.13
C SER A 263 -6.85 9.69 -5.56
N THR A 264 -7.79 8.82 -5.19
CA THR A 264 -9.17 8.93 -5.59
C THR A 264 -10.06 9.58 -4.54
N LEU A 265 -9.56 9.67 -3.30
CA LEU A 265 -10.23 10.36 -2.21
C LEU A 265 -10.24 11.84 -2.53
N ARG A 266 -11.43 12.45 -2.51
CA ARG A 266 -11.58 13.91 -2.59
C ARG A 266 -11.97 14.41 -1.20
N ALA A 267 -11.29 15.47 -0.76
CA ALA A 267 -11.61 16.15 0.50
C ALA A 267 -12.90 16.98 0.40
#